data_AF-A0A0R1LTR0-F1
#
_entry.id   AF-A0A0R1LTR0-F1
#
_cell.length_a   1.000
_cell.length_b   1.000
_cell.length_c   1.000
_cell.angle_alpha   90.00
_cell.angle_beta   90.00
_cell.angle_gamma   90.00
#
_symmetry.space_group_name_H-M   'P 1'
#
loop_
_entity.id
_entity.type
_entity.pdbx_description
1 polymer ?
#
loop_
_entity_poly.entity_id
_entity_poly.type
_entity_poly.pdbx_seq_one_letter_code
_entity_poly.pdbx_strand_id
1 'polypeptide(L)'
;MGRLTLLFKRQSRTRYWLMIANDPYDQTYNVFFNSQRANERLQSVPLHKLAHYDLADLETLLKALRQKIKLTIEFVGFIGERWPKSQKLIQRKRVPLE
;
A
#
# COMPACT_ATOMS: atom_id res chain seq x y z
N MET A 1 -16.49 2.84 4.73
CA MET A 1 -15.72 3.51 5.82
C MET A 1 -15.68 2.71 7.15
N GLY A 2 -15.93 1.39 7.18
CA GLY A 2 -16.01 0.64 8.46
C GLY A 2 -14.83 -0.31 8.79
N ARG A 3 -14.06 -0.78 7.80
CA ARG A 3 -13.03 -1.82 8.02
C ARG A 3 -11.68 -1.27 8.47
N LEU A 4 -11.33 -0.05 8.06
CA LEU A 4 -10.06 0.62 8.41
C LEU A 4 -10.00 1.06 9.88
N THR A 5 -11.11 1.51 10.46
CA THR A 5 -11.20 1.89 11.88
C THR A 5 -11.14 0.68 12.82
N LEU A 6 -11.58 -0.49 12.36
CA LEU A 6 -11.54 -1.75 13.13
C LEU A 6 -10.12 -2.33 13.24
N LEU A 7 -9.29 -2.12 12.20
CA LEU A 7 -7.92 -2.61 12.15
C LEU A 7 -6.92 -1.63 12.79
N PHE A 8 -7.24 -0.34 12.80
CA PHE A 8 -6.40 0.68 13.42
C PHE A 8 -6.62 0.73 14.94
N LYS A 9 -6.18 -0.29 15.66
CA LYS A 9 -6.07 -0.22 17.12
C LYS A 9 -4.86 0.65 17.45
N ARG A 10 -5.03 1.73 18.21
CA ARG A 10 -3.91 2.59 18.62
C ARG A 10 -3.05 1.86 19.67
N GLN A 11 -2.21 0.93 19.24
CA GLN A 11 -1.28 0.19 20.11
C GLN A 11 0.08 0.89 20.16
N SER A 12 0.62 1.00 21.38
CA SER A 12 1.96 1.52 21.59
C SER A 12 3.01 0.58 21.00
N ARG A 13 4.07 1.16 20.41
CA ARG A 13 5.17 0.45 19.73
C ARG A 13 4.73 -0.39 18.52
N THR A 14 3.65 0.00 17.85
CA THR A 14 3.19 -0.62 16.60
C THR A 14 3.36 0.32 15.42
N ARG A 15 3.98 -0.18 14.34
CA ARG A 15 4.05 0.49 13.04
C ARG A 15 2.89 0.01 12.18
N TYR A 16 2.24 0.95 11.51
CA TYR A 16 1.15 0.70 10.58
C TYR A 16 1.50 1.32 9.23
N TRP A 17 1.34 0.55 8.15
CA TRP A 17 1.53 1.04 6.80
C TRP A 17 0.63 0.28 5.84
N LEU A 18 0.35 0.89 4.70
CA LEU A 18 -0.30 0.21 3.59
C LEU A 18 0.77 -0.27 2.63
N MET A 19 0.56 -1.44 2.06
CA MET A 19 1.40 -1.99 1.01
C MET A 19 0.54 -2.25 -0.21
N ILE A 20 0.95 -1.70 -1.34
CA ILE A 20 0.27 -1.90 -2.62
C ILE A 20 1.20 -2.76 -3.46
N ALA A 21 0.75 -3.97 -3.75
CA ALA A 21 1.45 -4.90 -4.62
C ALA A 21 0.86 -4.82 -6.03
N ASN A 22 1.73 -4.60 -7.00
CA ASN A 22 1.40 -4.73 -8.42
C ASN A 22 1.33 -6.22 -8.77
N ASP A 23 0.17 -6.68 -9.24
CA ASP A 23 0.02 -8.00 -9.84
C ASP A 23 -0.21 -7.85 -11.36
N PRO A 24 0.86 -7.85 -12.16
CA PRO A 24 0.75 -7.66 -13.61
C PRO A 24 0.14 -8.88 -14.33
N TYR A 25 0.13 -10.06 -13.69
CA TYR A 25 -0.41 -11.29 -14.28
C TYR A 25 -1.94 -11.29 -14.28
N ASP A 26 -2.54 -10.91 -13.15
CA ASP A 26 -3.98 -10.79 -12.98
C ASP A 26 -4.49 -9.38 -13.35
N GLN A 27 -3.58 -8.47 -13.74
CA GLN A 27 -3.86 -7.06 -14.00
C GLN A 27 -4.64 -6.42 -12.84
N THR A 28 -4.15 -6.61 -11.61
CA THR A 28 -4.80 -6.04 -10.42
C THR A 28 -3.80 -5.42 -9.46
N TYR A 29 -4.26 -4.44 -8.67
CA TYR A 29 -3.48 -3.91 -7.56
C TYR A 29 -4.00 -4.47 -6.24
N ASN A 30 -3.15 -5.20 -5.54
CA ASN A 30 -3.49 -5.77 -4.24
C ASN A 30 -3.09 -4.81 -3.12
N VAL A 31 -4.06 -4.40 -2.31
CA VAL A 31 -3.85 -3.48 -1.19
C VAL A 31 -3.87 -4.27 0.10
N PHE A 32 -2.73 -4.25 0.79
CA PHE A 32 -2.53 -4.87 2.09
C PHE A 32 -2.37 -3.80 3.17
N PHE A 33 -2.91 -4.09 4.36
CA PHE A 33 -2.63 -3.34 5.57
C PHE A 33 -1.66 -4.13 6.42
N ASN A 34 -0.49 -3.54 6.61
CA ASN A 34 0.57 -4.13 7.40
C ASN A 34 0.60 -3.46 8.78
N SER A 35 0.71 -4.30 9.80
CA SER A 35 0.94 -3.88 11.17
C SER A 35 2.02 -4.74 11.79
N GLN A 36 3.02 -4.09 12.39
CA GLN A 36 4.08 -4.79 13.11
C GLN A 36 4.32 -4.10 14.44
N ARG A 37 4.17 -4.87 15.52
CA ARG A 37 4.59 -4.44 16.85
C ARG A 37 6.05 -4.83 17.08
N ALA A 38 6.75 -4.04 17.88
CA ALA A 38 8.10 -4.39 18.32
C ALA A 38 8.14 -5.83 18.88
N ASN A 39 9.06 -6.65 18.36
CA ASN A 39 9.25 -8.07 18.69
C ASN A 39 8.09 -9.01 18.34
N GLU A 40 7.09 -8.57 17.56
CA GLU A 40 6.05 -9.43 17.01
C GLU A 40 6.21 -9.62 15.50
N ARG A 41 5.64 -10.72 15.00
CA ARG A 41 5.64 -11.02 13.56
C ARG A 41 4.83 -9.97 12.80
N LEU A 42 5.26 -9.69 11.57
CA LEU A 42 4.49 -8.85 10.65
C LEU A 42 3.10 -9.48 10.43
N GLN A 43 2.06 -8.69 10.63
CA GLN A 43 0.70 -9.06 10.27
C GLN A 43 0.27 -8.27 9.03
N SER A 44 0.08 -8.99 7.93
CA SER A 44 -0.41 -8.46 6.66
C SER A 44 -1.85 -8.87 6.43
N VAL A 45 -2.75 -7.88 6.31
CA VAL A 45 -4.18 -8.12 6.09
C VAL A 45 -4.56 -7.61 4.71
N PRO A 46 -5.06 -8.45 3.79
CA PRO A 46 -5.59 -7.97 2.50
C PRO A 46 -6.82 -7.10 2.76
N LEU A 47 -6.76 -5.83 2.35
CA LEU A 47 -7.88 -4.90 2.46
C LEU A 47 -8.77 -4.95 1.23
N HIS A 48 -8.15 -4.88 0.05
CA HIS A 48 -8.87 -4.70 -1.19
C HIS A 48 -8.04 -5.16 -2.38
N LYS A 49 -8.73 -5.67 -3.40
CA LYS A 49 -8.17 -5.98 -4.70
C LYS A 49 -8.76 -4.99 -5.69
N LEU A 50 -7.93 -4.12 -6.25
CA LEU A 50 -8.34 -3.17 -7.28
C LEU A 50 -8.25 -3.89 -8.63
N ALA A 51 -9.41 -4.20 -9.20
CA ALA A 51 -9.51 -4.80 -10.53
C ALA A 51 -9.25 -3.80 -11.67
N HIS A 52 -9.24 -2.49 -11.36
CA HIS A 52 -8.92 -1.45 -12.33
C HIS A 52 -7.40 -1.24 -12.41
N TYR A 53 -6.79 -1.81 -13.45
CA TYR A 53 -5.36 -1.72 -13.74
C TYR A 53 -4.99 -0.41 -14.47
N ASP A 54 -5.21 0.73 -13.82
CA ASP A 54 -4.77 2.02 -14.35
C ASP A 54 -3.90 2.79 -13.35
N LEU A 55 -2.68 3.13 -13.77
CA LEU A 55 -1.72 3.86 -12.94
C LEU A 55 -2.16 5.30 -12.65
N ALA A 56 -2.90 5.96 -13.55
CA ALA A 56 -3.33 7.34 -13.36
C ALA A 56 -4.51 7.43 -12.39
N ASP A 57 -5.39 6.43 -12.41
CA ASP A 57 -6.44 6.27 -11.40
C ASP A 57 -5.84 5.95 -10.04
N LEU A 58 -4.91 4.98 -9.98
CA LEU A 58 -4.20 4.63 -8.76
C LEU A 58 -3.48 5.84 -8.14
N GLU A 59 -2.79 6.65 -8.95
CA GLU A 59 -2.12 7.88 -8.48
C GLU A 59 -3.13 8.87 -7.87
N THR A 60 -4.29 9.02 -8.50
CA THR A 60 -5.35 9.92 -8.05
C THR A 60 -5.96 9.42 -6.74
N LEU A 61 -6.24 8.12 -6.64
CA LEU A 61 -6.73 7.45 -5.44
C LEU A 61 -5.73 7.60 -4.30
N LEU A 62 -4.44 7.40 -4.55
CA LEU A 62 -3.38 7.54 -3.55
C LEU A 62 -3.26 8.97 -3.05
N LYS A 63 -3.38 9.96 -3.95
CA LYS A 63 -3.37 11.38 -3.56
C LYS A 63 -4.54 11.71 -2.63
N ALA A 64 -5.72 11.16 -2.88
CA ALA A 64 -6.88 11.31 -1.99
C ALA A 64 -6.70 10.53 -0.68
N LEU A 65 -6.13 9.33 -0.76
CA LEU A 65 -5.89 8.47 0.39
C LEU A 65 -4.90 9.11 1.37
N ARG A 66 -3.75 9.62 0.88
CA ARG A 66 -2.73 10.32 1.70
C ARG A 66 -3.25 11.57 2.40
N GLN A 67 -4.31 12.20 1.87
CA GLN A 67 -4.97 13.33 2.54
C GLN A 67 -5.88 12.87 3.68
N LYS A 68 -6.49 11.68 3.54
CA LYS A 68 -7.39 11.11 4.56
C LYS A 68 -6.64 10.32 5.64
N ILE A 69 -5.56 9.63 5.28
CA ILE A 69 -4.77 8.79 6.19
C ILE A 69 -3.35 9.35 6.30
N LYS A 70 -2.86 9.48 7.53
CA LYS A 70 -1.46 9.85 7.82
C LYS A 70 -0.59 8.60 7.99
N LEU A 71 -0.75 7.63 7.10
CA LEU A 71 -0.01 6.36 7.12
C LEU A 71 1.01 6.31 5.99
N THR A 72 2.09 5.58 6.23
CA THR A 72 3.06 5.26 5.20
C THR A 72 2.43 4.32 4.18
N ILE A 73 2.74 4.53 2.90
CA ILE A 73 2.31 3.67 1.81
C ILE A 73 3.56 3.16 1.12
N GLU A 74 3.70 1.84 1.06
CA GLU A 74 4.75 1.12 0.37
C GLU A 74 4.24 0.53 -0.93
N PHE A 75 5.12 0.48 -1.93
CA PHE A 75 4.83 -0.04 -3.26
C PHE A 75 5.76 -1.21 -3.55
N VAL A 76 5.19 -2.34 -3.96
CA VAL A 76 5.92 -3.56 -4.28
C VAL A 76 5.49 -4.07 -5.65
N GLY A 77 6.43 -4.52 -6.48
CA GLY A 77 6.14 -4.95 -7.84
C GLY A 77 6.09 -3.81 -8.87
N PHE A 78 6.36 -2.57 -8.45
CA PHE A 78 6.41 -1.39 -9.33
C PHE A 78 7.86 -1.01 -9.73
N ILE A 79 8.74 -2.00 -9.85
CA ILE A 79 10.18 -1.78 -10.06
C ILE A 79 10.39 -1.12 -11.43
N GLY A 80 10.97 0.08 -11.45
CA GLY A 80 11.22 0.83 -12.68
C GLY A 80 10.00 1.56 -13.24
N GLU A 81 8.82 1.38 -12.66
CA GLU A 81 7.62 2.12 -13.06
C GLU A 81 7.63 3.55 -12.54
N ARG A 82 7.03 4.45 -13.32
CA ARG A 82 6.88 5.87 -13.01
C ARG A 82 5.40 6.24 -12.97
N TRP A 83 5.04 7.07 -12.01
CA TRP A 83 3.71 7.65 -11.95
C TRP A 83 3.45 8.47 -13.22
N PRO A 84 2.30 8.29 -13.90
CA PRO A 84 2.04 8.95 -15.18
C PRO A 84 1.91 10.47 -15.04
N LYS A 85 1.31 10.98 -13.95
CA LYS A 85 1.17 12.43 -13.75
C LYS A 85 2.40 13.05 -13.10
N SER A 86 2.90 12.45 -12.03
CA SER A 86 4.05 13.01 -11.30
C SER A 86 5.42 12.69 -11.90
N GLN A 87 5.50 11.72 -12.82
CA GLN A 87 6.74 11.13 -13.37
C GLN A 87 7.74 10.64 -12.32
N LYS A 88 7.29 10.53 -11.06
CA LYS A 88 8.10 10.06 -9.95
C LYS A 88 8.19 8.54 -10.03
N LEU A 89 9.39 8.02 -9.78
CA LEU A 89 9.59 6.58 -9.61
C LEU A 89 8.72 6.06 -8.47
N ILE A 90 7.93 5.04 -8.76
CA ILE A 90 6.99 4.42 -7.81
C ILE A 90 7.78 3.61 -6.80
N GLN A 91 8.70 2.78 -7.28
CA GLN A 91 9.60 1.99 -6.45
C GLN A 91 11.05 2.23 -6.89
N ARG A 92 11.85 2.87 -6.01
CA ARG A 92 13.28 3.12 -6.27
C ARG A 92 14.18 1.95 -5.87
N LYS A 93 13.77 1.17 -4.87
CA LYS A 93 14.52 0.01 -4.37
C LYS A 93 13.59 -1.18 -4.29
N ARG A 94 14.06 -2.35 -4.72
CA ARG A 94 13.38 -3.62 -4.49
C ARG A 94 13.26 -3.81 -2.99
N VAL A 95 12.05 -3.78 -2.46
CA VAL A 95 11.79 -4.20 -1.09
C VAL A 95 11.80 -5.73 -1.13
N PRO A 96 12.79 -6.42 -0.52
CA PRO A 96 12.73 -7.86 -0.40
C PRO A 96 11.50 -8.22 0.46
N LEU A 97 10.71 -9.19 -0.02
CA LEU A 97 9.78 -9.91 0.86
C LEU A 97 10.67 -10.82 1.72
N GLU A 98 11.03 -10.36 2.92
CA GLU A 98 11.67 -11.21 3.95
C GLU A 98 10.64 -12.04 4.71
#